data_AF-A0A948EW10-F1
#
_entry.id   AF-A0A948EW10-F1
#
_cell.length_a   1.000
_cell.length_b   1.000
_cell.length_c   1.000
_cell.angle_alpha   90.00
_cell.angle_beta   90.00
_cell.angle_gamma   90.00
#
_symmetry.space_group_name_H-M   'P 1'
#
loop_
_entity.id
_entity.type
_entity.pdbx_description
1 polymer ?
#
loop_
_entity_poly.entity_id
_entity_poly.type
_entity_poly.pdbx_seq_one_letter_code
_entity_poly.pdbx_strand_id
1 'polypeptide(L)'
;MDKPLTPAQCLELRDHLFAPLFPTQERPFRRLAVLPGGGNNAQATVHYAFASPVWERAGYSDIDAGPFLDGLIADTAYASTKLQFQRHDYPREDWPVDWGLTAKESSDNFPLLILRELPDGKVTGALMRDSISSISDAHFASTCAEPEEALAEIFLLRSMAPGELYLRWYKESNIAPCLLEEAIAMTPETDAGQKSVLLYRDDEWVHGLWNNPEKCSVLSGIEFTSVADFHGTRVSAAKRESRAGIGEAILNQTLPGDYSVLESAIQLIDNDEQQNNEDHPALRRLCDWWNTNAPESMRQAGVIRVYYWIEADRTFLPGDPEEPAMQTDGLAQIPTYAIFERPGNLS
;
A
#
# COMPACT_ATOMS: atom_id res chain seq x y z
N MET A 1 -20.44 -28.50 -33.80
CA MET A 1 -19.93 -28.01 -32.52
C MET A 1 -19.06 -26.82 -32.82
N ASP A 2 -19.45 -25.65 -32.35
CA ASP A 2 -18.63 -24.45 -32.51
C ASP A 2 -17.39 -24.61 -31.62
N LYS A 3 -16.22 -24.26 -32.15
CA LYS A 3 -14.96 -24.44 -31.42
C LYS A 3 -14.87 -23.42 -30.29
N PRO A 4 -14.39 -23.80 -29.09
CA PRO A 4 -14.04 -22.84 -28.04
C PRO A 4 -13.08 -21.78 -28.57
N LEU A 5 -13.18 -20.56 -28.05
CA LEU A 5 -12.20 -19.52 -28.31
C LEU A 5 -10.83 -19.95 -27.80
N THR A 6 -9.77 -19.58 -28.53
CA THR A 6 -8.41 -19.77 -28.04
C THR A 6 -8.11 -18.82 -26.87
N PRO A 7 -7.12 -19.12 -26.01
CA PRO A 7 -6.73 -18.21 -24.92
C PRO A 7 -6.42 -16.78 -25.41
N ALA A 8 -5.77 -16.64 -26.57
CA ALA A 8 -5.48 -15.33 -27.16
C ALA A 8 -6.75 -14.57 -27.54
N GLN A 9 -7.73 -15.26 -28.15
CA GLN A 9 -9.03 -14.66 -28.48
C GLN A 9 -9.84 -14.28 -27.23
N CYS A 10 -9.72 -15.04 -26.14
CA CYS A 10 -10.34 -14.69 -24.87
C CYS A 10 -9.73 -13.41 -24.28
N LEU A 11 -8.40 -13.27 -24.31
CA LEU A 11 -7.72 -12.05 -23.86
C LEU A 11 -8.10 -10.84 -24.72
N GLU A 12 -8.14 -10.99 -26.04
CA GLU A 12 -8.58 -9.94 -26.97
C GLU A 12 -10.02 -9.49 -26.68
N LEU A 13 -10.95 -10.43 -26.51
CA LEU A 13 -12.33 -10.13 -26.16
C LEU A 13 -12.45 -9.47 -24.77
N ARG A 14 -11.69 -9.93 -23.77
CA ARG A 14 -11.62 -9.30 -22.45
C ARG A 14 -11.19 -7.85 -22.58
N ASP A 15 -10.10 -7.58 -23.30
CA ASP A 15 -9.53 -6.25 -23.43
C ASP A 15 -10.47 -5.29 -24.15
N HIS A 16 -11.16 -5.79 -25.18
CA HIS A 16 -12.22 -5.06 -25.87
C HIS A 16 -13.36 -4.71 -24.93
N LEU A 17 -13.87 -5.67 -24.16
CA LEU A 17 -14.95 -5.45 -23.20
C LEU A 17 -14.54 -4.49 -22.06
N PHE A 18 -13.25 -4.45 -21.69
CA PHE A 18 -12.73 -3.56 -20.64
C PHE A 18 -12.33 -2.17 -21.14
N ALA A 19 -12.26 -1.94 -22.45
CA ALA A 19 -11.86 -0.65 -23.04
C ALA A 19 -12.87 0.51 -22.85
N PRO A 20 -14.19 0.30 -22.89
CA PRO A 20 -15.17 1.36 -22.74
C PRO A 20 -15.08 2.05 -21.38
N LEU A 21 -15.22 3.38 -21.41
CA LEU A 21 -15.38 4.21 -20.23
C LEU A 21 -16.79 4.81 -20.22
N PHE A 22 -17.33 5.03 -19.03
CA PHE A 22 -18.49 5.91 -18.91
C PHE A 22 -18.11 7.37 -19.19
N PRO A 23 -19.09 8.26 -19.44
CA PRO A 23 -18.82 9.69 -19.65
C PRO A 23 -18.01 10.34 -18.51
N THR A 24 -18.08 9.79 -17.29
CA THR A 24 -17.28 10.21 -16.13
C THR A 24 -15.81 9.78 -16.20
N GLN A 25 -15.36 9.17 -17.30
CA GLN A 25 -14.03 8.55 -17.47
C GLN A 25 -13.75 7.38 -16.52
N GLU A 26 -14.79 6.85 -15.87
CA GLU A 26 -14.68 5.71 -14.97
C GLU A 26 -14.94 4.39 -15.71
N ARG A 27 -14.24 3.33 -15.30
CA ARG A 27 -14.41 1.99 -15.86
C ARG A 27 -15.69 1.35 -15.30
N PRO A 28 -16.53 0.73 -16.14
CA PRO A 28 -17.75 0.06 -15.68
C PRO A 28 -17.45 -1.20 -14.86
N PHE A 29 -16.41 -1.95 -15.25
CA PHE A 29 -16.03 -3.20 -14.59
C PHE A 29 -15.02 -2.95 -13.47
N ARG A 30 -15.28 -3.56 -12.31
CA ARG A 30 -14.27 -3.75 -11.26
C ARG A 30 -13.39 -4.96 -11.56
N ARG A 31 -13.98 -6.04 -12.09
CA ARG A 31 -13.28 -7.26 -12.51
C ARG A 31 -13.90 -7.80 -13.79
N LEU A 32 -13.06 -8.32 -14.68
CA LEU A 32 -13.50 -8.94 -15.92
C LEU A 32 -12.48 -9.99 -16.35
N ALA A 33 -12.95 -11.18 -16.68
CA ALA A 33 -12.13 -12.21 -17.30
C ALA A 33 -12.96 -12.99 -18.33
N VAL A 34 -12.30 -13.51 -19.35
CA VAL A 34 -12.93 -14.36 -20.36
C VAL A 34 -12.19 -15.68 -20.43
N LEU A 35 -12.91 -16.78 -20.28
CA LEU A 35 -12.34 -18.13 -20.29
C LEU A 35 -12.86 -18.94 -21.49
N PRO A 36 -12.03 -19.79 -22.11
CA PRO A 36 -12.49 -20.72 -23.14
C PRO A 36 -13.66 -21.57 -22.64
N GLY A 37 -14.65 -21.82 -23.50
CA GLY A 37 -15.87 -22.54 -23.12
C GLY A 37 -15.61 -23.97 -22.64
N GLY A 38 -16.12 -24.31 -21.46
CA GLY A 38 -15.98 -25.63 -20.82
C GLY A 38 -17.30 -26.41 -20.61
N GLY A 39 -18.45 -25.83 -20.99
CA GLY A 39 -19.78 -26.46 -20.83
C GLY A 39 -20.90 -25.68 -21.54
N ASN A 40 -22.05 -26.32 -21.77
CA ASN A 40 -23.29 -25.73 -22.33
C ASN A 40 -23.22 -25.15 -23.76
N ASN A 41 -22.37 -25.68 -24.66
CA ASN A 41 -22.23 -25.23 -26.05
C ASN A 41 -21.79 -23.76 -26.23
N ALA A 42 -21.35 -23.07 -25.16
CA ALA A 42 -20.73 -21.76 -25.26
C ALA A 42 -19.27 -21.88 -25.76
N GLN A 43 -18.84 -20.92 -26.58
CA GLN A 43 -17.45 -20.84 -27.07
C GLN A 43 -16.53 -20.18 -26.04
N ALA A 44 -17.07 -19.32 -25.17
CA ALA A 44 -16.38 -18.71 -24.04
C ALA A 44 -17.38 -18.28 -22.94
N THR A 45 -16.87 -18.13 -21.72
CA THR A 45 -17.60 -17.57 -20.57
C THR A 45 -16.95 -16.27 -20.15
N VAL A 46 -17.74 -15.19 -20.08
CA VAL A 46 -17.35 -13.87 -19.59
C VAL A 46 -17.74 -13.76 -18.13
N HIS A 47 -16.74 -13.77 -17.25
CA HIS A 47 -16.89 -13.52 -15.81
C HIS A 47 -16.72 -12.04 -15.54
N TYR A 48 -17.67 -11.40 -14.87
CA TYR A 48 -17.59 -9.96 -14.61
C TYR A 48 -18.18 -9.56 -13.27
N ALA A 49 -17.66 -8.46 -12.73
CA ALA A 49 -18.24 -7.73 -11.61
C ALA A 49 -18.18 -6.23 -11.92
N PHE A 50 -19.32 -5.54 -11.88
CA PHE A 50 -19.35 -4.09 -12.06
C PHE A 50 -18.86 -3.36 -10.81
N ALA A 51 -18.28 -2.18 -10.98
CA ALA A 51 -18.06 -1.28 -9.87
C ALA A 51 -19.41 -0.63 -9.50
N SER A 52 -20.14 -1.19 -8.53
CA SER A 52 -21.52 -0.76 -8.19
C SER A 52 -21.70 0.77 -8.07
N PRO A 53 -20.83 1.53 -7.37
CA PRO A 53 -20.98 2.98 -7.29
C PRO A 53 -20.88 3.69 -8.65
N VAL A 54 -20.05 3.17 -9.56
CA VAL A 54 -19.85 3.72 -10.91
C VAL A 54 -21.03 3.36 -11.81
N TRP A 55 -21.48 2.11 -11.73
CA TRP A 55 -22.63 1.58 -12.48
C TRP A 55 -23.93 2.32 -12.15
N GLU A 56 -24.19 2.51 -10.85
CA GLU A 56 -25.40 3.20 -10.36
C GLU A 56 -25.39 4.70 -10.71
N ARG A 57 -24.25 5.38 -10.55
CA ARG A 57 -24.13 6.81 -10.92
C ARG A 57 -24.31 7.06 -12.41
N ALA A 58 -23.95 6.09 -13.25
CA ALA A 58 -24.18 6.13 -14.68
C ALA A 58 -25.65 5.89 -15.07
N GLY A 59 -26.54 5.63 -14.10
CA GLY A 59 -27.97 5.44 -14.31
C GLY A 59 -28.39 4.04 -14.75
N TYR A 60 -27.46 3.08 -14.68
CA TYR A 60 -27.74 1.69 -15.02
C TYR A 60 -28.26 0.90 -13.82
N SER A 61 -29.12 -0.07 -14.12
CA SER A 61 -29.65 -1.03 -13.17
C SER A 61 -29.12 -2.44 -13.49
N ASP A 62 -29.45 -3.43 -12.65
CA ASP A 62 -28.97 -4.80 -12.81
C ASP A 62 -29.50 -5.49 -14.07
N ILE A 63 -30.69 -5.10 -14.55
CA ILE A 63 -31.31 -5.66 -15.75
C ILE A 63 -30.60 -5.19 -17.04
N ASP A 64 -29.84 -4.09 -16.97
CA ASP A 64 -29.15 -3.51 -18.12
C ASP A 64 -27.82 -4.20 -18.44
N ALA A 65 -27.34 -5.09 -17.56
CA ALA A 65 -26.05 -5.78 -17.70
C ALA A 65 -25.92 -6.56 -19.00
N GLY A 66 -26.94 -7.35 -19.35
CA GLY A 66 -26.96 -8.15 -20.59
C GLY A 66 -26.95 -7.28 -21.84
N PRO A 67 -27.94 -6.37 -22.03
CA PRO A 67 -27.96 -5.43 -23.15
C PRO A 67 -26.70 -4.59 -23.28
N PHE A 68 -26.09 -4.18 -22.16
CA PHE A 68 -24.81 -3.46 -22.17
C PHE A 68 -23.68 -4.32 -22.75
N LEU A 69 -23.49 -5.54 -22.23
CA LEU A 69 -22.46 -6.47 -22.71
C LEU A 69 -22.67 -6.85 -24.18
N ASP A 70 -23.92 -7.11 -24.59
CA ASP A 70 -24.28 -7.39 -25.98
C ASP A 70 -23.95 -6.19 -26.89
N GLY A 71 -24.24 -4.97 -26.41
CA GLY A 71 -23.88 -3.73 -27.12
C GLY A 71 -22.37 -3.56 -27.29
N LEU A 72 -21.56 -3.96 -26.30
CA LEU A 72 -20.10 -3.88 -26.40
C LEU A 72 -19.51 -4.83 -27.44
N ILE A 73 -20.16 -5.96 -27.72
CA ILE A 73 -19.66 -6.97 -28.67
C ILE A 73 -20.27 -6.89 -30.07
N ALA A 74 -21.37 -6.14 -30.25
CA ALA A 74 -22.17 -6.12 -31.47
C ALA A 74 -21.37 -5.79 -32.74
N ASP A 75 -20.37 -4.91 -32.63
CA ASP A 75 -19.54 -4.45 -33.76
C ASP A 75 -18.17 -5.13 -33.84
N THR A 76 -17.99 -6.25 -33.12
CA THR A 76 -16.71 -6.98 -33.04
C THR A 76 -16.71 -8.25 -33.87
N ALA A 77 -15.53 -8.85 -34.05
CA ALA A 77 -15.39 -10.20 -34.60
C ALA A 77 -16.12 -11.27 -33.76
N TYR A 78 -16.53 -10.94 -32.52
CA TYR A 78 -17.20 -11.83 -31.59
C TYR A 78 -18.73 -11.68 -31.58
N ALA A 79 -19.33 -10.80 -32.39
CA ALA A 79 -20.78 -10.55 -32.39
C ALA A 79 -21.64 -11.81 -32.60
N SER A 80 -21.12 -12.80 -33.34
CA SER A 80 -21.79 -14.09 -33.58
C SER A 80 -21.30 -15.22 -32.67
N THR A 81 -20.41 -14.93 -31.73
CA THR A 81 -19.84 -15.93 -30.80
C THR A 81 -20.87 -16.26 -29.74
N LYS A 82 -21.02 -17.56 -29.45
CA LYS A 82 -21.87 -18.00 -28.33
C LYS A 82 -21.16 -17.76 -27.01
N LEU A 83 -21.46 -16.64 -26.36
CA LEU A 83 -20.91 -16.26 -25.07
C LEU A 83 -21.88 -16.62 -23.94
N GLN A 84 -21.34 -17.10 -22.83
CA GLN A 84 -22.05 -17.18 -21.56
C GLN A 84 -21.60 -16.02 -20.68
N PHE A 85 -22.54 -15.28 -20.11
CA PHE A 85 -22.25 -14.20 -19.17
C PHE A 85 -22.47 -14.68 -17.73
N GLN A 86 -21.43 -14.59 -16.91
CA GLN A 86 -21.50 -14.92 -15.49
C GLN A 86 -21.17 -13.69 -14.65
N ARG A 87 -22.21 -13.14 -14.02
CA ARG A 87 -22.07 -12.02 -13.08
C ARG A 87 -21.61 -12.52 -11.71
N HIS A 88 -20.75 -11.74 -11.09
CA HIS A 88 -20.33 -11.89 -9.70
C HIS A 88 -20.58 -10.57 -8.96
N ASP A 89 -20.67 -10.64 -7.63
CA ASP A 89 -20.82 -9.44 -6.80
C ASP A 89 -19.52 -8.62 -6.80
N TYR A 90 -19.64 -7.29 -6.77
CA TYR A 90 -18.49 -6.39 -6.75
C TYR A 90 -17.51 -6.60 -5.59
N PRO A 91 -17.94 -6.94 -4.35
CA PRO A 91 -17.04 -7.15 -3.23
C PRO A 91 -16.64 -8.62 -3.09
N ARG A 92 -17.00 -9.49 -4.05
CA ARG A 92 -16.81 -10.94 -3.94
C ARG A 92 -15.36 -11.25 -3.57
N GLU A 93 -15.11 -11.81 -2.40
CA GLU A 93 -13.75 -12.07 -1.94
C GLU A 93 -13.13 -13.28 -2.66
N ASP A 94 -13.96 -14.27 -3.02
CA ASP A 94 -13.60 -15.51 -3.73
C ASP A 94 -13.75 -15.37 -5.26
N TRP A 95 -13.04 -14.41 -5.87
CA TRP A 95 -13.06 -14.28 -7.33
C TRP A 95 -12.58 -15.58 -8.01
N PRO A 96 -13.40 -16.24 -8.85
CA PRO A 96 -13.17 -17.63 -9.25
C PRO A 96 -12.27 -17.80 -10.47
N VAL A 97 -11.66 -16.72 -10.95
CA VAL A 97 -10.78 -16.72 -12.12
C VAL A 97 -9.40 -16.24 -11.71
N ASP A 98 -8.36 -16.82 -12.30
CA ASP A 98 -6.97 -16.41 -12.10
C ASP A 98 -6.82 -14.88 -12.24
N TRP A 99 -6.17 -14.25 -11.26
CA TRP A 99 -6.00 -12.80 -11.23
C TRP A 99 -5.19 -12.30 -12.42
N GLY A 100 -4.22 -13.06 -12.93
CA GLY A 100 -3.46 -12.69 -14.13
C GLY A 100 -4.31 -12.65 -15.42
N LEU A 101 -5.44 -13.37 -15.45
CA LEU A 101 -6.42 -13.28 -16.54
C LEU A 101 -7.43 -12.14 -16.32
N THR A 102 -7.55 -11.66 -15.08
CA THR A 102 -8.52 -10.63 -14.67
C THR A 102 -7.92 -9.24 -14.73
N ALA A 103 -6.67 -9.11 -14.30
CA ALA A 103 -5.96 -7.86 -14.29
C ALA A 103 -5.56 -7.47 -15.71
N LYS A 104 -5.97 -6.27 -16.11
CA LYS A 104 -5.69 -5.72 -17.44
C LYS A 104 -4.34 -5.04 -17.51
N GLU A 105 -4.04 -4.24 -16.49
CA GLU A 105 -2.84 -3.40 -16.44
C GLU A 105 -1.88 -3.98 -15.41
N SER A 106 -0.57 -3.86 -15.64
CA SER A 106 0.44 -4.34 -14.69
C SER A 106 0.34 -3.64 -13.33
N SER A 107 -0.24 -2.43 -13.28
CA SER A 107 -0.52 -1.69 -12.04
C SER A 107 -1.62 -2.34 -11.19
N ASP A 108 -2.58 -3.03 -11.82
CA ASP A 108 -3.65 -3.78 -11.15
C ASP A 108 -3.26 -5.27 -10.96
N ASN A 109 -2.03 -5.63 -11.34
CA ASN A 109 -1.44 -6.97 -11.22
C ASN A 109 -0.02 -6.92 -10.64
N PHE A 110 0.23 -5.94 -9.76
CA PHE A 110 1.59 -5.63 -9.36
C PHE A 110 2.19 -6.80 -8.56
N PRO A 111 3.32 -7.39 -8.98
CA PRO A 111 3.93 -8.47 -8.22
C PRO A 111 4.48 -7.96 -6.89
N LEU A 112 4.05 -8.59 -5.80
CA LEU A 112 4.49 -8.30 -4.43
C LEU A 112 5.03 -9.58 -3.81
N LEU A 113 6.31 -9.61 -3.49
CA LEU A 113 6.90 -10.66 -2.68
C LEU A 113 6.72 -10.31 -1.21
N ILE A 114 6.08 -11.20 -0.44
CA ILE A 114 5.99 -11.08 1.02
C ILE A 114 6.83 -12.21 1.61
N LEU A 115 7.96 -11.85 2.19
CA LEU A 115 9.04 -12.76 2.55
C LEU A 115 9.45 -12.58 4.01
N ARG A 116 10.01 -13.64 4.57
CA ARG A 116 10.77 -13.61 5.81
C ARG A 116 12.14 -14.19 5.58
N GLU A 117 13.16 -13.48 6.04
CA GLU A 117 14.53 -14.00 6.10
C GLU A 117 14.69 -14.89 7.33
N LEU A 118 15.36 -16.02 7.14
CA LEU A 118 15.67 -16.98 8.17
C LEU A 118 17.07 -16.71 8.73
N PRO A 119 17.40 -17.20 9.94
CA PRO A 119 18.72 -17.00 10.52
C PRO A 119 19.90 -17.55 9.69
N ASP A 120 19.65 -18.48 8.76
CA ASP A 120 20.65 -19.02 7.84
C ASP A 120 20.76 -18.24 6.52
N GLY A 121 20.08 -17.08 6.41
CA GLY A 121 20.05 -16.22 5.23
C GLY A 121 19.07 -16.66 4.14
N LYS A 122 18.40 -17.80 4.29
CA LYS A 122 17.36 -18.23 3.34
C LYS A 122 16.12 -17.37 3.48
N VAL A 123 15.34 -17.28 2.41
CA VAL A 123 14.06 -16.58 2.43
C VAL A 123 12.90 -17.53 2.16
N THR A 124 11.78 -17.28 2.82
CA THR A 124 10.53 -18.02 2.62
C THR A 124 9.35 -17.08 2.62
N GLY A 125 8.34 -17.38 1.82
CA GLY A 125 7.15 -16.53 1.74
C GLY A 125 6.26 -16.85 0.56
N ALA A 126 5.60 -15.81 0.06
CA ALA A 126 4.65 -15.91 -1.01
C ALA A 126 4.86 -14.80 -2.04
N LEU A 127 4.62 -15.14 -3.31
CA LEU A 127 4.34 -14.16 -4.34
C LEU A 127 2.84 -13.88 -4.33
N MET A 128 2.51 -12.62 -4.19
CA MET A 128 1.17 -12.08 -4.22
C MET A 128 1.01 -11.12 -5.41
N ARG A 129 -0.24 -10.86 -5.79
CA ARG A 129 -0.62 -9.84 -6.76
C ARG A 129 -1.42 -8.75 -6.09
N ASP A 130 -0.88 -7.54 -6.10
CA ASP A 130 -1.61 -6.38 -5.63
C ASP A 130 -2.58 -5.89 -6.69
N SER A 131 -3.85 -5.80 -6.28
CA SER A 131 -4.97 -5.41 -7.13
C SER A 131 -5.24 -3.89 -7.12
N ILE A 132 -4.63 -3.17 -6.18
CA ILE A 132 -4.64 -1.71 -6.02
C ILE A 132 -3.40 -1.37 -5.20
N SER A 133 -2.42 -0.60 -5.72
CA SER A 133 -1.29 -0.06 -4.92
C SER A 133 -1.78 0.47 -3.57
N SER A 134 -1.61 -0.30 -2.50
CA SER A 134 -2.40 -0.16 -1.28
C SER A 134 -1.56 0.06 -0.02
N ILE A 135 -2.18 0.76 0.93
CA ILE A 135 -1.76 0.90 2.35
C ILE A 135 -1.76 -0.47 3.08
N SER A 136 -2.12 -1.57 2.40
CA SER A 136 -2.18 -2.92 2.97
C SER A 136 -0.84 -3.37 3.54
N ASP A 137 0.30 -2.94 2.97
CA ASP A 137 1.64 -3.25 3.49
C ASP A 137 1.83 -2.70 4.91
N ALA A 138 1.41 -1.46 5.15
CA ALA A 138 1.49 -0.82 6.46
C ALA A 138 0.59 -1.50 7.48
N HIS A 139 -0.64 -1.85 7.08
CA HIS A 139 -1.55 -2.59 7.96
C HIS A 139 -0.96 -3.94 8.35
N PHE A 140 -0.48 -4.71 7.36
CA PHE A 140 0.14 -6.01 7.55
C PHE A 140 1.37 -5.93 8.47
N ALA A 141 2.27 -4.98 8.20
CA ALA A 141 3.47 -4.79 9.00
C ALA A 141 3.13 -4.44 10.46
N SER A 142 2.11 -3.61 10.68
CA SER A 142 1.66 -3.23 12.02
C SER A 142 1.04 -4.40 12.80
N THR A 143 0.30 -5.29 12.12
CA THR A 143 -0.37 -6.43 12.77
C THR A 143 0.58 -7.59 13.06
N CYS A 144 1.65 -7.73 12.29
CA CYS A 144 2.54 -8.89 12.34
C CYS A 144 3.98 -8.49 12.69
N ALA A 145 4.17 -7.68 13.72
CA ALA A 145 5.46 -7.05 14.00
C ALA A 145 6.45 -7.97 14.74
N GLU A 146 5.96 -8.88 15.60
CA GLU A 146 6.83 -9.80 16.34
C GLU A 146 7.30 -10.97 15.46
N PRO A 147 8.47 -11.58 15.73
CA PRO A 147 9.01 -12.65 14.88
C PRO A 147 8.10 -13.87 14.72
N GLU A 148 7.36 -14.24 15.77
CA GLU A 148 6.38 -15.31 15.77
C GLU A 148 5.11 -14.96 15.00
N GLU A 149 4.67 -13.69 15.05
CA GLU A 149 3.53 -13.21 14.28
C GLU A 149 3.87 -13.20 12.79
N ALA A 150 5.03 -12.64 12.43
CA ALA A 150 5.55 -12.68 11.07
C ALA A 150 5.72 -14.11 10.55
N LEU A 151 6.21 -15.03 11.39
CA LEU A 151 6.32 -16.45 11.02
C LEU A 151 4.96 -17.10 10.79
N ALA A 152 4.00 -16.88 11.70
CA ALA A 152 2.65 -17.43 11.60
C ALA A 152 1.95 -16.91 10.33
N GLU A 153 2.12 -15.64 10.03
CA GLU A 153 1.50 -15.01 8.87
C GLU A 153 2.10 -15.50 7.55
N ILE A 154 3.43 -15.59 7.49
CA ILE A 154 4.12 -16.20 6.34
C ILE A 154 3.69 -17.65 6.14
N PHE A 155 3.47 -18.40 7.23
CA PHE A 155 2.93 -19.75 7.13
C PHE A 155 1.50 -19.76 6.56
N LEU A 156 0.63 -18.86 7.03
CA LEU A 156 -0.73 -18.71 6.51
C LEU A 156 -0.70 -18.42 5.01
N LEU A 157 0.04 -17.39 4.59
CA LEU A 157 0.15 -17.00 3.17
C LEU A 157 0.63 -18.17 2.31
N ARG A 158 1.56 -18.99 2.79
CA ARG A 158 2.06 -20.17 2.05
C ARG A 158 1.07 -21.34 2.00
N SER A 159 0.17 -21.42 2.97
CA SER A 159 -0.86 -22.46 3.04
C SER A 159 -2.08 -22.16 2.17
N MET A 160 -2.28 -20.89 1.82
CA MET A 160 -3.32 -20.44 0.90
C MET A 160 -3.18 -21.09 -0.48
N ALA A 161 -4.31 -21.40 -1.10
CA ALA A 161 -4.34 -21.84 -2.48
C ALA A 161 -4.04 -20.68 -3.45
N PRO A 162 -3.45 -20.95 -4.64
CA PRO A 162 -3.34 -19.94 -5.68
C PRO A 162 -4.71 -19.32 -6.02
N GLY A 163 -4.77 -18.01 -6.12
CA GLY A 163 -5.97 -17.21 -6.36
C GLY A 163 -6.74 -16.78 -5.10
N GLU A 164 -6.38 -17.26 -3.91
CA GLU A 164 -7.02 -16.81 -2.67
C GLU A 164 -6.66 -15.36 -2.32
N LEU A 165 -7.63 -14.64 -1.77
CA LEU A 165 -7.53 -13.23 -1.39
C LEU A 165 -7.07 -13.07 0.06
N TYR A 166 -6.15 -12.14 0.30
CA TYR A 166 -5.71 -11.74 1.63
C TYR A 166 -5.32 -10.26 1.65
N LEU A 167 -5.92 -9.44 2.52
CA LEU A 167 -5.68 -7.98 2.61
C LEU A 167 -5.65 -7.21 1.27
N ARG A 168 -6.41 -7.71 0.26
CA ARG A 168 -6.48 -7.23 -1.15
C ARG A 168 -5.44 -7.77 -2.12
N TRP A 169 -4.55 -8.63 -1.64
CA TRP A 169 -3.60 -9.34 -2.47
C TRP A 169 -4.11 -10.73 -2.83
N TYR A 170 -3.85 -11.14 -4.06
CA TYR A 170 -4.17 -12.48 -4.54
C TYR A 170 -2.93 -13.35 -4.52
N LYS A 171 -3.04 -14.51 -3.89
CA LYS A 171 -1.95 -15.47 -3.83
C LYS A 171 -1.61 -15.99 -5.22
N GLU A 172 -0.35 -15.95 -5.65
CA GLU A 172 0.08 -16.62 -6.88
C GLU A 172 0.81 -17.92 -6.57
N SER A 173 1.98 -17.83 -5.90
CA SER A 173 2.87 -18.98 -5.75
C SER A 173 3.73 -18.90 -4.50
N ASN A 174 4.21 -20.04 -4.02
CA ASN A 174 5.05 -20.11 -2.84
C ASN A 174 6.50 -19.83 -3.21
N ILE A 175 7.20 -19.10 -2.34
CA ILE A 175 8.59 -18.70 -2.54
C ILE A 175 9.42 -19.33 -1.43
N ALA A 176 10.44 -20.11 -1.81
CA ALA A 176 11.38 -20.74 -0.87
C ALA A 176 12.78 -20.98 -1.48
N PRO A 177 13.43 -19.95 -2.08
CA PRO A 177 14.80 -20.05 -2.57
C PRO A 177 15.84 -19.96 -1.44
N CYS A 178 17.10 -20.16 -1.78
CA CYS A 178 18.19 -20.09 -0.81
C CYS A 178 18.61 -18.66 -0.48
N LEU A 179 18.36 -17.71 -1.39
CA LEU A 179 18.75 -16.30 -1.24
C LEU A 179 17.64 -15.36 -1.74
N LEU A 180 17.67 -14.10 -1.27
CA LEU A 180 16.73 -13.07 -1.69
C LEU A 180 16.85 -12.75 -3.19
N GLU A 181 18.06 -12.68 -3.71
CA GLU A 181 18.34 -12.38 -5.12
C GLU A 181 17.76 -13.47 -6.04
N GLU A 182 17.80 -14.72 -5.60
CA GLU A 182 17.16 -15.84 -6.31
C GLU A 182 15.63 -15.69 -6.30
N ALA A 183 15.02 -15.27 -5.18
CA ALA A 183 13.59 -14.99 -5.09
C ALA A 183 13.16 -13.91 -6.09
N ILE A 184 13.93 -12.83 -6.15
CA ILE A 184 13.68 -11.71 -7.05
C ILE A 184 13.84 -12.14 -8.50
N ALA A 185 14.90 -12.89 -8.84
CA ALA A 185 15.18 -13.33 -10.20
C ALA A 185 14.16 -14.35 -10.74
N MET A 186 13.63 -15.22 -9.89
CA MET A 186 12.70 -16.28 -10.31
C MET A 186 11.24 -15.84 -10.40
N THR A 187 10.91 -14.64 -9.93
CA THR A 187 9.54 -14.12 -9.89
C THR A 187 9.26 -13.18 -11.06
N PRO A 188 8.00 -13.04 -11.49
CA PRO A 188 7.62 -12.08 -12.52
C PRO A 188 7.81 -10.63 -12.07
N GLU A 189 7.83 -9.73 -13.05
CA GLU A 189 7.91 -8.27 -12.92
C GLU A 189 6.82 -7.62 -13.79
N THR A 190 6.54 -6.34 -13.57
CA THR A 190 5.68 -5.56 -14.47
C THR A 190 6.34 -5.34 -15.83
N ASP A 191 5.58 -4.80 -16.79
CA ASP A 191 6.12 -4.43 -18.11
C ASP A 191 7.29 -3.44 -17.99
N ALA A 192 7.18 -2.49 -17.04
CA ALA A 192 8.23 -1.54 -16.69
C ALA A 192 9.45 -2.17 -15.96
N GLY A 193 9.40 -3.46 -15.63
CA GLY A 193 10.47 -4.16 -14.95
C GLY A 193 10.49 -3.96 -13.44
N GLN A 194 9.32 -3.79 -12.81
CA GLN A 194 9.22 -3.48 -11.38
C GLN A 194 8.50 -4.60 -10.61
N LYS A 195 8.84 -4.75 -9.33
CA LYS A 195 8.06 -5.54 -8.36
C LYS A 195 8.35 -5.05 -6.94
N SER A 196 7.40 -5.22 -6.04
CA SER A 196 7.56 -4.86 -4.63
C SER A 196 8.05 -6.05 -3.83
N VAL A 197 8.83 -5.77 -2.80
CA VAL A 197 9.31 -6.75 -1.83
C VAL A 197 9.05 -6.22 -0.44
N LEU A 198 8.20 -6.90 0.31
CA LEU A 198 7.99 -6.73 1.74
C LEU A 198 8.72 -7.87 2.46
N LEU A 199 9.78 -7.55 3.18
CA LEU A 199 10.69 -8.50 3.79
C LEU A 199 10.73 -8.32 5.31
N TYR A 200 10.50 -9.39 6.07
CA TYR A 200 10.81 -9.42 7.48
C TYR A 200 12.27 -9.79 7.69
N ARG A 201 13.06 -8.86 8.23
CA ARG A 201 14.50 -8.97 8.48
C ARG A 201 14.85 -8.17 9.73
N ASP A 202 15.81 -8.65 10.52
CA ASP A 202 16.33 -7.95 11.71
C ASP A 202 15.22 -7.45 12.66
N ASP A 203 14.23 -8.34 12.88
CA ASP A 203 13.05 -8.14 13.72
C ASP A 203 12.14 -6.96 13.31
N GLU A 204 12.12 -6.59 12.04
CA GLU A 204 11.18 -5.61 11.48
C GLU A 204 10.76 -5.93 10.04
N TRP A 205 9.70 -5.25 9.58
CA TRP A 205 9.31 -5.25 8.18
C TRP A 205 10.01 -4.11 7.44
N VAL A 206 10.67 -4.46 6.34
CA VAL A 206 11.24 -3.52 5.38
C VAL A 206 10.57 -3.68 4.02
N HIS A 207 10.35 -2.57 3.33
CA HIS A 207 9.79 -2.53 1.98
C HIS A 207 10.83 -2.01 1.00
N GLY A 208 10.87 -2.60 -0.19
CA GLY A 208 11.70 -2.15 -1.30
C GLY A 208 11.00 -2.37 -2.64
N LEU A 209 11.14 -1.38 -3.52
CA LEU A 209 10.74 -1.51 -4.92
C LEU A 209 11.95 -1.97 -5.72
N TRP A 210 11.92 -3.21 -6.19
CA TRP A 210 12.96 -3.71 -7.08
C TRP A 210 12.71 -3.24 -8.51
N ASN A 211 13.76 -2.73 -9.16
CA ASN A 211 13.74 -2.37 -10.57
C ASN A 211 14.77 -3.21 -11.34
N ASN A 212 14.32 -3.80 -12.44
CA ASN A 212 15.15 -4.59 -13.33
C ASN A 212 16.27 -3.72 -13.94
N PRO A 213 17.55 -4.06 -13.71
CA PRO A 213 18.68 -3.30 -14.24
C PRO A 213 18.71 -3.19 -15.78
N GLU A 214 18.13 -4.16 -16.48
CA GLU A 214 18.07 -4.16 -17.94
C GLU A 214 17.00 -3.21 -18.50
N LYS A 215 15.95 -2.92 -17.72
CA LYS A 215 14.83 -2.05 -18.11
C LYS A 215 14.92 -0.65 -17.49
N CYS A 216 15.59 -0.51 -16.35
CA CYS A 216 15.76 0.74 -15.62
C CYS A 216 17.20 0.88 -15.10
N SER A 217 18.00 1.72 -15.74
CA SER A 217 19.40 1.95 -15.36
C SER A 217 19.58 3.02 -14.26
N VAL A 218 18.56 3.85 -14.02
CA VAL A 218 18.63 4.96 -13.05
C VAL A 218 18.34 4.48 -11.63
N LEU A 219 17.39 3.56 -11.47
CA LEU A 219 16.91 3.07 -10.16
C LEU A 219 17.13 1.55 -10.01
N SER A 220 18.11 0.99 -10.72
CA SER A 220 18.34 -0.46 -10.79
C SER A 220 18.61 -1.09 -9.44
N GLY A 221 18.09 -2.31 -9.22
CA GLY A 221 18.27 -3.05 -7.98
C GLY A 221 17.15 -2.78 -6.99
N ILE A 222 17.43 -3.00 -5.71
CA ILE A 222 16.49 -2.80 -4.61
C ILE A 222 17.20 -2.14 -3.44
N GLU A 223 16.54 -1.13 -2.87
CA GLU A 223 16.88 -0.54 -1.59
C GLU A 223 15.72 -0.79 -0.64
N PHE A 224 16.04 -1.22 0.58
CA PHE A 224 15.05 -1.52 1.60
C PHE A 224 14.95 -0.37 2.60
N THR A 225 13.71 -0.01 2.90
CA THR A 225 13.37 1.03 3.86
C THR A 225 12.44 0.44 4.90
N SER A 226 12.58 0.82 6.17
CA SER A 226 11.70 0.33 7.23
C SER A 226 10.28 0.82 6.98
N VAL A 227 9.31 -0.10 7.03
CA VAL A 227 7.89 0.24 6.88
C VAL A 227 7.43 1.12 8.05
N ALA A 228 7.98 0.87 9.24
CA ALA A 228 7.69 1.64 10.44
C ALA A 228 8.19 3.09 10.34
N ASP A 229 9.30 3.32 9.64
CA ASP A 229 9.85 4.68 9.51
C ASP A 229 9.04 5.53 8.55
N PHE A 230 8.46 4.92 7.51
CA PHE A 230 7.62 5.66 6.58
C PHE A 230 6.18 5.81 7.08
N HIS A 231 5.59 4.75 7.64
CA HIS A 231 4.16 4.71 8.00
C HIS A 231 3.86 4.81 9.49
N GLY A 232 4.87 4.84 10.36
CA GLY A 232 4.66 4.85 11.82
C GLY A 232 4.06 3.54 12.36
N THR A 233 4.30 2.42 11.69
CA THR A 233 3.79 1.11 12.12
C THR A 233 4.55 0.56 13.32
N ARG A 234 3.91 -0.37 14.04
CA ARG A 234 4.56 -1.13 15.10
C ARG A 234 5.81 -1.86 14.61
N VAL A 235 6.83 -1.95 15.47
CA VAL A 235 7.98 -2.86 15.33
C VAL A 235 8.00 -3.89 16.45
N SER A 236 8.79 -4.96 16.28
CA SER A 236 8.97 -5.97 17.34
C SER A 236 9.52 -5.36 18.63
N ALA A 237 9.32 -6.05 19.75
CA ALA A 237 9.91 -5.67 21.02
C ALA A 237 11.45 -5.61 20.94
N ALA A 238 12.09 -6.57 20.27
CA ALA A 238 13.55 -6.62 20.10
C ALA A 238 14.07 -5.44 19.28
N LYS A 239 13.42 -5.13 18.14
CA LYS A 239 13.78 -3.97 17.33
C LYS A 239 13.58 -2.68 18.12
N ARG A 240 12.47 -2.55 18.85
CA ARG A 240 12.20 -1.37 19.69
C ARG A 240 13.29 -1.17 20.74
N GLU A 241 13.77 -2.23 21.39
CA GLU A 241 14.84 -2.12 22.39
C GLU A 241 16.15 -1.61 21.78
N SER A 242 16.40 -1.92 20.51
CA SER A 242 17.56 -1.40 19.77
C SER A 242 17.43 0.07 19.36
N ARG A 243 16.20 0.61 19.31
CA ARG A 243 15.95 2.02 18.95
C ARG A 243 16.26 2.95 20.12
N ALA A 244 16.91 4.07 19.80
CA ALA A 244 17.14 5.17 20.72
C ALA A 244 15.82 5.71 21.30
N GLY A 245 15.72 5.75 22.63
CA GLY A 245 14.55 6.29 23.32
C GLY A 245 14.52 7.81 23.34
N ILE A 246 13.42 8.38 23.86
CA ILE A 246 13.22 9.84 23.93
C ILE A 246 14.34 10.59 24.66
N GLY A 247 15.04 9.93 25.59
CA GLY A 247 16.16 10.53 26.31
C GLY A 247 17.28 11.04 25.39
N GLU A 248 17.58 10.32 24.31
CA GLU A 248 18.59 10.76 23.34
C GLU A 248 18.10 11.96 22.52
N ALA A 249 16.82 11.99 22.15
CA ALA A 249 16.20 13.15 21.52
C ALA A 249 16.27 14.39 22.43
N ILE A 250 16.04 14.22 23.74
CA ILE A 250 16.11 15.30 24.74
C ILE A 250 17.54 15.83 24.90
N LEU A 251 18.55 14.97 24.85
CA LEU A 251 19.95 15.37 24.95
C LEU A 251 20.41 16.22 23.76
N ASN A 252 19.85 15.98 22.58
CA ASN A 252 20.26 16.62 21.33
C ASN A 252 19.37 17.81 20.93
N GLN A 253 18.34 18.16 21.71
CA GLN A 253 17.43 19.25 21.37
C GLN A 253 18.13 20.61 21.36
N THR A 254 17.69 21.50 20.47
CA THR A 254 18.25 22.85 20.36
C THR A 254 18.00 23.67 21.62
N LEU A 255 16.79 23.56 22.17
CA LEU A 255 16.43 24.09 23.48
C LEU A 255 15.30 23.26 24.09
N PRO A 256 15.21 23.19 25.43
CA PRO A 256 14.07 22.57 26.10
C PRO A 256 12.78 23.36 25.82
N GLY A 257 11.73 22.63 25.43
CA GLY A 257 10.40 23.19 25.23
C GLY A 257 9.70 23.56 26.54
N ASP A 258 9.02 24.70 26.57
CA ASP A 258 8.15 25.06 27.69
C ASP A 258 6.74 24.50 27.46
N TYR A 259 6.39 23.43 28.18
CA TYR A 259 5.10 22.77 28.03
C TYR A 259 3.90 23.70 28.22
N SER A 260 4.01 24.74 29.05
CA SER A 260 2.93 25.72 29.24
C SER A 260 2.65 26.52 27.96
N VAL A 261 3.66 26.70 27.10
CA VAL A 261 3.53 27.35 25.79
C VAL A 261 2.77 26.44 24.83
N LEU A 262 3.06 25.13 24.84
CA LEU A 262 2.31 24.15 24.06
C LEU A 262 0.85 24.08 24.53
N GLU A 263 0.59 24.01 25.84
CA GLU A 263 -0.78 24.03 26.37
C GLU A 263 -1.54 25.31 25.98
N SER A 264 -0.87 26.46 26.08
CA SER A 264 -1.45 27.74 25.67
C SER A 264 -1.75 27.77 24.17
N ALA A 265 -0.89 27.18 23.33
CA ALA A 265 -1.11 27.08 21.90
C ALA A 265 -2.30 26.16 21.57
N ILE A 266 -2.41 25.00 22.24
CA ILE A 266 -3.53 24.07 22.09
C ILE A 266 -4.87 24.73 22.46
N GLN A 267 -4.89 25.57 23.50
CA GLN A 267 -6.10 26.32 23.90
C GLN A 267 -6.56 27.34 22.85
N LEU A 268 -5.69 27.72 21.91
CA LEU A 268 -6.01 28.64 20.81
C LEU A 268 -6.49 27.90 19.56
N ILE A 269 -6.46 26.56 19.56
CA ILE A 269 -7.02 25.75 18.47
C ILE A 269 -8.53 25.76 18.61
N ASP A 270 -9.18 26.64 17.84
CA ASP A 270 -10.61 26.60 17.62
C ASP A 270 -10.92 25.62 16.49
N ASN A 271 -12.06 24.93 16.54
CA ASN A 271 -12.49 23.95 15.52
C ASN A 271 -12.91 24.61 14.18
N ASP A 272 -12.45 25.82 13.88
CA ASP A 272 -12.87 26.56 12.69
C ASP A 272 -11.95 26.22 11.51
N GLU A 273 -12.33 25.19 10.75
CA GLU A 273 -11.60 24.61 9.61
C GLU A 273 -11.32 25.61 8.46
N GLN A 274 -11.78 26.86 8.55
CA GLN A 274 -11.66 27.89 7.51
C GLN A 274 -10.49 28.87 7.71
N GLN A 275 -9.69 28.74 8.76
CA GLN A 275 -8.54 29.62 8.97
C GLN A 275 -7.32 29.19 8.15
N ASN A 276 -6.54 30.16 7.68
CA ASN A 276 -5.25 29.91 7.07
C ASN A 276 -4.28 29.34 8.13
N ASN A 277 -3.84 28.10 7.96
CA ASN A 277 -2.99 27.39 8.92
C ASN A 277 -1.71 28.18 9.29
N GLU A 278 -1.13 28.90 8.33
CA GLU A 278 0.08 29.72 8.52
C GLU A 278 -0.14 30.97 9.39
N ASP A 279 -1.39 31.48 9.45
CA ASP A 279 -1.76 32.64 10.25
C ASP A 279 -2.41 32.28 11.59
N HIS A 280 -2.55 30.99 11.87
CA HIS A 280 -3.29 30.50 13.03
C HIS A 280 -2.63 30.97 14.35
N PRO A 281 -3.39 31.50 15.33
CA PRO A 281 -2.84 32.02 16.58
C PRO A 281 -1.99 31.00 17.37
N ALA A 282 -2.38 29.72 17.35
CA ALA A 282 -1.60 28.64 17.96
C ALA A 282 -0.21 28.47 17.31
N LEU A 283 -0.13 28.52 15.98
CA LEU A 283 1.14 28.43 15.25
C LEU A 283 2.02 29.64 15.54
N ARG A 284 1.46 30.86 15.44
CA ARG A 284 2.18 32.10 15.77
C ARG A 284 2.73 32.07 17.20
N ARG A 285 1.95 31.57 18.16
CA ARG A 285 2.40 31.42 19.55
C ARG A 285 3.65 30.56 19.68
N LEU A 286 3.71 29.44 18.97
CA LEU A 286 4.86 28.53 18.98
C LEU A 286 6.06 29.12 18.23
N CYS A 287 5.83 29.75 17.07
CA CYS A 287 6.87 30.46 16.32
C CYS A 287 7.46 31.64 17.11
N ASP A 288 6.64 32.44 17.78
CA ASP A 288 7.07 33.58 18.61
C ASP A 288 7.93 33.10 19.79
N TRP A 289 7.51 32.01 20.44
CA TRP A 289 8.29 31.39 21.50
C TRP A 289 9.65 30.90 20.97
N TRP A 290 9.67 30.19 19.84
CA TRP A 290 10.91 29.73 19.22
C TRP A 290 11.84 30.90 18.88
N ASN A 291 11.32 31.91 18.17
CA ASN A 291 12.08 33.07 17.73
C ASN A 291 12.61 33.92 18.89
N THR A 292 11.97 33.86 20.05
CA THR A 292 12.44 34.52 21.27
C THR A 292 13.59 33.76 21.94
N ASN A 293 13.53 32.42 21.96
CA ASN A 293 14.41 31.59 22.81
C ASN A 293 15.54 30.88 22.05
N ALA A 294 15.37 30.61 20.76
CA ALA A 294 16.37 29.90 19.95
C ALA A 294 17.69 30.66 19.84
N PRO A 295 18.81 29.98 19.50
CA PRO A 295 20.06 30.64 19.14
C PRO A 295 19.86 31.64 17.99
N GLU A 296 20.61 32.74 17.99
CA GLU A 296 20.42 33.86 17.02
C GLU A 296 20.36 33.40 15.56
N SER A 297 21.21 32.45 15.18
CA SER A 297 21.26 31.87 13.83
C SER A 297 20.02 31.08 13.42
N MET A 298 19.07 30.85 14.33
CA MET A 298 17.88 30.01 14.15
C MET A 298 16.57 30.77 14.46
N ARG A 299 16.64 32.07 14.78
CA ARG A 299 15.48 32.91 15.16
C ARG A 299 14.71 33.45 13.95
N GLN A 300 14.20 32.58 13.08
CA GLN A 300 13.34 32.95 11.94
C GLN A 300 12.32 31.87 11.57
N ALA A 301 11.79 31.13 12.56
CA ALA A 301 10.72 30.17 12.32
C ALA A 301 9.43 30.90 11.89
N GLY A 302 8.94 30.58 10.68
CA GLY A 302 7.62 30.98 10.18
C GLY A 302 6.61 29.82 10.10
N VAL A 303 7.09 28.58 10.24
CA VAL A 303 6.31 27.35 10.27
C VAL A 303 7.01 26.36 11.20
N ILE A 304 6.25 25.43 11.76
CA ILE A 304 6.77 24.31 12.56
C ILE A 304 6.14 23.02 12.07
N ARG A 305 6.92 21.94 12.10
CA ARG A 305 6.40 20.58 11.98
C ARG A 305 6.15 20.04 13.37
N VAL A 306 4.98 19.49 13.60
CA VAL A 306 4.59 18.93 14.89
C VAL A 306 4.69 17.43 14.82
N TYR A 307 5.41 16.85 15.76
CA TYR A 307 5.45 15.41 15.97
C TYR A 307 5.09 15.10 17.43
N TYR A 308 4.54 13.91 17.66
CA TYR A 308 4.29 13.39 19.00
C TYR A 308 5.01 12.06 19.21
N TRP A 309 5.57 11.87 20.39
CA TRP A 309 6.33 10.66 20.73
C TRP A 309 5.40 9.50 21.08
N ILE A 310 5.64 8.35 20.47
CA ILE A 310 5.02 7.08 20.83
C ILE A 310 6.08 6.17 21.46
N GLU A 311 6.00 6.01 22.79
CA GLU A 311 6.92 5.14 23.54
C GLU A 311 6.82 3.68 23.09
N ALA A 312 5.63 3.23 22.72
CA ALA A 312 5.38 1.86 22.31
C ALA A 312 6.19 1.45 21.07
N ASP A 313 6.54 2.40 20.19
CA ASP A 313 7.25 2.19 18.93
C ASP A 313 8.60 2.94 18.89
N ARG A 314 8.91 3.67 19.96
CA ARG A 314 10.04 4.60 20.09
C ARG A 314 10.24 5.48 18.85
N THR A 315 9.16 6.11 18.41
CA THR A 315 9.12 6.89 17.17
C THR A 315 8.30 8.17 17.38
N PHE A 316 8.67 9.22 16.66
CA PHE A 316 7.90 10.45 16.53
C PHE A 316 6.94 10.33 15.35
N LEU A 317 5.63 10.32 15.64
CA LEU A 317 4.60 10.34 14.61
C LEU A 317 4.26 11.78 14.24
N PRO A 318 4.08 12.09 12.96
CA PRO A 318 3.75 13.44 12.53
C PRO A 318 2.29 13.78 12.85
N GLY A 319 2.04 15.06 13.12
CA GLY A 319 0.68 15.59 13.20
C GLY A 319 0.01 15.70 11.83
N ASP A 320 0.81 15.79 10.76
CA ASP A 320 0.36 15.74 9.36
C ASP A 320 0.52 14.31 8.82
N PRO A 321 -0.57 13.62 8.40
CA PRO A 321 -0.48 12.26 7.89
C PRO A 321 0.27 12.12 6.56
N GLU A 322 0.57 13.22 5.86
CA GLU A 322 1.41 13.20 4.65
C GLU A 322 2.92 13.16 4.94
N GLU A 323 3.33 13.47 6.18
CA GLU A 323 4.73 13.39 6.58
C GLU A 323 5.11 11.96 7.04
N PRO A 324 6.38 11.54 6.89
CA PRO A 324 6.85 10.26 7.42
C PRO A 324 7.05 10.32 8.94
N ALA A 325 7.01 9.17 9.58
CA ALA A 325 7.43 9.03 10.96
C ALA A 325 8.96 9.25 11.11
N MET A 326 9.41 9.59 12.32
CA MET A 326 10.81 9.95 12.56
C MET A 326 11.37 9.22 13.78
N GLN A 327 12.47 8.51 13.60
CA GLN A 327 13.24 7.95 14.71
C GLN A 327 14.12 9.02 15.37
N THR A 328 14.55 8.75 16.61
CA THR A 328 15.45 9.63 17.36
C THR A 328 16.75 9.96 16.61
N ASP A 329 17.34 9.00 15.91
CA ASP A 329 18.56 9.21 15.12
C ASP A 329 18.31 10.12 13.91
N GLY A 330 17.12 10.03 13.31
CA GLY A 330 16.68 10.93 12.25
C GLY A 330 16.46 12.35 12.77
N LEU A 331 15.84 12.48 13.95
CA LEU A 331 15.67 13.77 14.62
C LEU A 331 17.02 14.41 14.98
N ALA A 332 18.03 13.61 15.35
CA ALA A 332 19.38 14.10 15.61
C ALA A 332 20.06 14.74 14.37
N GLN A 333 19.60 14.41 13.16
CA GLN A 333 20.05 15.08 11.92
C GLN A 333 19.36 16.44 11.71
N ILE A 334 18.31 16.74 12.47
CA ILE A 334 17.59 18.01 12.41
C ILE A 334 18.16 18.93 13.49
N PRO A 335 18.89 20.00 13.12
CA PRO A 335 19.57 20.85 14.12
C PRO A 335 18.63 21.82 14.85
N THR A 336 17.35 21.84 14.50
CA THR A 336 16.36 22.83 14.95
C THR A 336 15.08 22.16 15.44
N TYR A 337 15.08 21.70 16.68
CA TYR A 337 13.87 21.20 17.35
C TYR A 337 13.87 21.48 18.86
N ALA A 338 12.67 21.45 19.44
CA ALA A 338 12.45 21.54 20.87
C ALA A 338 11.45 20.46 21.29
N ILE A 339 11.67 19.84 22.45
CA ILE A 339 10.76 18.83 23.01
C ILE A 339 9.98 19.45 24.16
N PHE A 340 8.65 19.40 24.05
CA PHE A 340 7.71 19.94 25.02
C PHE A 340 7.21 18.81 25.92
N GLU A 341 7.93 18.55 27.02
CA GLU A 341 7.60 17.47 27.93
C GLU A 341 6.54 17.88 28.95
N ARG A 342 5.46 17.09 29.07
CA ARG A 342 4.49 17.27 30.15
C ARG A 342 5.16 17.01 31.51
N PRO A 343 5.06 17.93 32.49
CA PRO A 343 5.63 17.70 33.81
C PRO A 343 5.11 16.41 34.46
N GLY A 344 6.02 15.57 34.95
CA GLY A 344 5.72 14.34 35.71
C GLY A 344 5.58 13.05 34.87
N ASN A 345 5.94 13.06 33.58
CA ASN A 345 5.84 11.89 32.71
C ASN A 345 7.14 11.07 32.55
N LEU A 346 8.32 11.57 32.96
CA LEU A 346 9.60 10.85 32.86
C LEU A 346 10.29 10.57 34.22
N SER A 347 9.53 10.37 35.30
CA SER A 347 10.08 9.98 36.62
C SER A 347 10.03 8.48 36.87
#